data_AF-E3MIS3-F1
#
_entry.id   AF-E3MIS3-F1
#
_cell.length_a   1.000
_cell.length_b   1.000
_cell.length_c   1.000
_cell.angle_alpha   90.00
_cell.angle_beta   90.00
_cell.angle_gamma   90.00
#
_symmetry.space_group_name_H-M   'P 1'
#
loop_
_entity.id
_entity.type
_entity.pdbx_description
1 polymer ?
#
loop_
_entity_poly.entity_id
_entity_poly.type
_entity_poly.pdbx_seq_one_letter_code
_entity_poly.pdbx_strand_id
1 'polypeptide(L)'
;MSAENSVSEILYAKVFTNQHLLENILSYLSDDFRKNLNVRLLNKRINNTFLRLIRRNHRKMKIEYAYDIEHFETRLKDYIYINYRKINNQDVLPYFIFLNTVVGVKVEKITTRRLWMLEKKFKRRLHDLIHSQLIGTNGTHIQSLINLEEICDGCVKCSNIAQKCLEYGPLRFSTLQTMIYSKNYKKLHVTDKLFENIAEYCISKSKNKDECFKELDKTILSTISCDKLAIWVNESRIFPEDGEGLEYDHRHMPREVIDIILRKWNVKSIKLSMLHITNEQMCSVEWLQYDYFTRVRLNDPYLGTKQSDLKFNHVEVSLSYSQGCVRGLGNLPPETNPPAAYDNFIPNIRRMFPTDRISMELSHWYFVPKIDIEKKMSTILQVVSMEQQHNLSLDIKFFVKSGIVKKLNEETKREELLGVASGYVHQEKRLHCFKKSSPFNAKHGPEVFIDNKWIGRRFQVRDTVHQFNFNLDVYIKEKELEKGFDKQLLQEYPNSFVKHFFA
;
A
#
# COMPACT_ATOMS: atom_id res chain seq x y z
N MET A 1 27.93 -28.10 48.44
CA MET A 1 27.26 -27.83 47.15
C MET A 1 25.92 -27.19 47.46
N SER A 2 25.72 -25.97 46.95
CA SER A 2 24.89 -24.91 47.52
C SER A 2 23.39 -25.02 47.20
N ALA A 3 22.55 -24.77 48.21
CA ALA A 3 21.10 -24.60 48.07
C ALA A 3 20.70 -23.39 47.20
N GLU A 4 21.63 -22.46 46.91
CA GLU A 4 21.40 -21.35 46.00
C GLU A 4 21.28 -21.78 44.53
N ASN A 5 21.97 -22.86 44.12
CA ASN A 5 21.84 -23.40 42.75
C ASN A 5 20.45 -24.00 42.51
N SER A 6 19.83 -24.60 43.53
CA SER A 6 18.52 -25.26 43.36
C SER A 6 17.38 -24.24 43.19
N VAL A 7 17.42 -23.10 43.89
CA VAL A 7 16.41 -22.03 43.74
C VAL A 7 16.46 -21.41 42.35
N SER A 8 17.67 -21.19 41.82
CA SER A 8 17.90 -20.68 40.47
C SER A 8 17.38 -21.65 39.40
N GLU A 9 17.69 -22.94 39.52
CA GLU A 9 17.19 -23.98 38.61
C GLU A 9 15.66 -24.13 38.63
N ILE A 10 15.03 -24.03 39.81
CA ILE A 10 13.57 -24.04 39.96
C ILE A 10 12.94 -22.81 39.29
N LEU A 11 13.55 -21.64 39.42
CA LEU A 11 13.09 -20.41 38.78
C LEU A 11 13.23 -20.49 37.24
N TYR A 12 14.36 -20.96 36.73
CA TYR A 12 14.52 -21.21 35.29
C TYR A 12 13.49 -22.22 34.77
N ALA A 13 13.29 -23.33 35.49
CA ALA A 13 12.28 -24.31 35.14
C ALA A 13 10.88 -23.66 35.10
N LYS A 14 10.51 -22.81 36.06
CA LYS A 14 9.22 -22.09 36.06
C LYS A 14 9.06 -21.14 34.87
N VAL A 15 10.12 -20.44 34.46
CA VAL A 15 10.08 -19.56 33.27
C VAL A 15 9.90 -20.36 31.98
N PHE A 16 10.73 -21.39 31.75
CA PHE A 16 10.65 -22.21 30.54
C PHE A 16 9.47 -23.18 30.52
N THR A 17 8.81 -23.39 31.67
CA THR A 17 7.55 -24.14 31.78
C THR A 17 6.29 -23.26 31.70
N ASN A 18 6.42 -21.93 31.67
CA ASN A 18 5.31 -21.03 31.41
C ASN A 18 5.20 -20.75 29.91
N GLN A 19 4.08 -21.13 29.30
CA GLN A 19 3.91 -21.03 27.84
C GLN A 19 3.89 -19.57 27.35
N HIS A 20 3.29 -18.67 28.13
CA HIS A 20 3.19 -17.26 27.79
C HIS A 20 4.56 -16.57 27.86
N LEU A 21 5.32 -16.82 28.93
CA LEU A 21 6.69 -16.30 29.06
C LEU A 21 7.60 -16.86 27.97
N LEU A 22 7.50 -18.16 27.69
CA LEU A 22 8.29 -18.80 26.64
C LEU A 22 7.96 -18.25 25.25
N GLU A 23 6.68 -18.04 24.94
CA GLU A 23 6.27 -17.38 23.69
C GLU A 23 6.83 -15.97 23.58
N ASN A 24 6.78 -15.18 24.65
CA ASN A 24 7.30 -13.82 24.65
C ASN A 24 8.81 -13.81 24.44
N ILE A 25 9.57 -14.63 25.18
CA ILE A 25 11.03 -14.75 25.02
C ILE A 25 11.38 -15.16 23.58
N LEU A 26 10.74 -16.23 23.08
CA LEU A 26 11.04 -16.75 21.76
C LEU A 26 10.52 -15.83 20.64
N SER A 27 9.55 -14.94 20.90
CA SER A 27 9.08 -13.99 19.90
C SER A 27 10.21 -13.07 19.42
N TYR A 28 11.06 -12.60 20.34
CA TYR A 28 12.25 -11.79 20.04
C TYR A 28 13.31 -12.54 19.23
N LEU A 29 13.36 -13.88 19.33
CA LEU A 29 14.30 -14.72 18.59
C LEU A 29 13.72 -15.22 17.27
N SER A 30 12.40 -15.32 17.18
CA SER A 30 11.68 -15.90 16.05
C SER A 30 11.73 -15.01 14.81
N ASP A 31 11.95 -13.70 14.99
CA ASP A 31 12.03 -12.69 13.92
C ASP A 31 13.28 -12.81 13.05
N ASP A 32 14.34 -13.45 13.53
CA ASP A 32 15.48 -13.91 12.72
C ASP A 32 15.79 -15.37 13.05
N PHE A 33 14.80 -16.25 12.84
CA PHE A 33 14.94 -17.64 13.26
C PHE A 33 16.14 -18.34 12.65
N ARG A 34 16.67 -17.93 11.48
CA ARG A 34 17.83 -18.58 10.84
C ARG A 34 19.06 -18.49 11.74
N LYS A 35 19.32 -17.32 12.33
CA LYS A 35 20.42 -17.14 13.30
C LYS A 35 20.18 -17.89 14.60
N ASN A 36 18.91 -18.12 14.94
CA ASN A 36 18.49 -18.72 16.20
C ASN A 36 18.01 -20.17 16.05
N LEU A 37 18.29 -20.85 14.93
CA LEU A 37 17.82 -22.23 14.71
C LEU A 37 18.37 -23.19 15.77
N ASN A 38 19.58 -22.94 16.27
CA ASN A 38 20.21 -23.74 17.31
C ASN A 38 19.46 -23.69 18.65
N VAL A 39 18.68 -22.63 18.92
CA VAL A 39 17.85 -22.50 20.12
C VAL A 39 16.80 -23.63 20.19
N ARG A 40 16.40 -24.18 19.02
CA ARG A 40 15.49 -25.33 18.95
C ARG A 40 16.08 -26.59 19.56
N LEU A 41 17.40 -26.71 19.64
CA LEU A 41 18.08 -27.90 20.13
C LEU A 41 18.12 -27.96 21.67
N LEU A 42 17.79 -26.86 22.35
CA LEU A 42 17.85 -26.78 23.82
C LEU A 42 16.90 -27.77 24.51
N ASN A 43 15.63 -27.82 24.09
CA ASN A 43 14.68 -28.85 24.54
C ASN A 43 13.42 -28.90 23.64
N LYS A 44 12.62 -29.96 23.82
CA LYS A 44 11.38 -30.22 23.05
C LYS A 44 10.37 -29.08 23.14
N ARG A 45 10.24 -28.44 24.30
CA ARG A 45 9.24 -27.38 24.53
C ARG A 45 9.62 -26.08 23.83
N ILE A 46 10.90 -25.71 23.87
CA ILE A 46 11.47 -24.60 23.12
C ILE A 46 11.30 -24.86 21.63
N ASN A 47 11.67 -26.04 21.12
CA ASN A 47 11.48 -26.40 19.72
C ASN A 47 10.02 -26.25 19.27
N ASN A 48 9.08 -26.84 20.02
CA ASN A 48 7.65 -26.78 19.68
C ASN A 48 7.10 -25.35 19.67
N THR A 49 7.48 -24.55 20.66
CA THR A 49 7.04 -23.16 20.78
C THR A 49 7.64 -22.31 19.66
N PHE A 50 8.92 -22.49 19.38
CA PHE A 50 9.62 -21.79 18.29
C PHE A 50 9.01 -22.11 16.92
N LEU A 51 8.79 -23.39 16.61
CA LEU A 51 8.13 -23.81 15.36
C LEU A 51 6.71 -23.25 15.26
N ARG A 52 5.95 -23.20 16.36
CA ARG A 52 4.61 -22.61 16.37
C ARG A 52 4.64 -21.11 16.08
N LEU A 53 5.62 -20.37 16.60
CA LEU A 53 5.81 -18.95 16.27
C LEU A 53 6.15 -18.76 14.79
N ILE A 54 7.06 -19.58 14.23
CA ILE A 54 7.37 -19.54 12.79
C ILE A 54 6.11 -19.80 11.97
N ARG A 55 5.32 -20.84 12.30
CA ARG A 55 4.03 -21.10 11.64
C ARG A 55 3.12 -19.89 11.67
N ARG A 56 2.91 -19.29 12.85
CA ARG A 56 2.04 -18.12 13.02
C ARG A 56 2.50 -16.95 12.16
N ASN A 57 3.81 -16.66 12.15
CA ASN A 57 4.39 -15.52 11.46
C ASN A 57 4.44 -15.72 9.92
N HIS A 58 4.42 -16.95 9.43
CA HIS A 58 4.53 -17.28 7.99
C HIS A 58 3.22 -17.73 7.33
N ARG A 59 2.09 -17.71 8.06
CA ARG A 59 0.76 -17.84 7.42
C ARG A 59 0.50 -16.71 6.42
N LYS A 60 1.02 -15.52 6.72
CA LYS A 60 1.02 -14.36 5.84
C LYS A 60 2.45 -14.14 5.35
N MET A 61 2.63 -14.24 4.05
CA MET A 61 3.92 -14.12 3.38
C MET A 61 3.95 -12.81 2.59
N LYS A 62 4.88 -11.94 2.93
CA LYS A 62 5.25 -10.77 2.11
C LYS A 62 6.59 -11.06 1.45
N ILE A 63 6.61 -11.08 0.12
CA ILE A 63 7.83 -11.33 -0.67
C ILE A 63 8.10 -10.10 -1.52
N GLU A 64 9.17 -9.37 -1.27
CA GLU A 64 9.40 -8.11 -1.98
C GLU A 64 10.86 -7.89 -2.38
N TYR A 65 11.04 -7.21 -3.50
CA TYR A 65 12.30 -6.56 -3.82
C TYR A 65 12.28 -5.13 -3.25
N ALA A 66 13.02 -4.90 -2.15
CA ALA A 66 12.99 -3.63 -1.43
C ALA A 66 14.19 -2.74 -1.81
N TYR A 67 14.13 -2.15 -3.00
CA TYR A 67 15.15 -1.24 -3.52
C TYR A 67 14.55 0.02 -4.15
N ASP A 68 15.44 0.97 -4.43
CA ASP A 68 15.06 2.26 -4.99
C ASP A 68 14.77 2.07 -6.46
N ILE A 69 13.69 2.69 -6.92
CA ILE A 69 13.27 2.60 -8.32
C ILE A 69 14.30 3.32 -9.19
N GLU A 70 14.83 4.45 -8.71
CA GLU A 70 15.79 5.30 -9.43
C GLU A 70 17.14 4.61 -9.70
N HIS A 71 17.46 3.53 -8.98
CA HIS A 71 18.76 2.85 -9.08
C HIS A 71 18.67 1.43 -9.67
N PHE A 72 17.51 1.05 -10.20
CA PHE A 72 17.22 -0.33 -10.60
C PHE A 72 18.16 -0.87 -11.69
N GLU A 73 18.36 -0.08 -12.76
CA GLU A 73 19.12 -0.53 -13.95
C GLU A 73 20.58 -0.81 -13.65
N THR A 74 21.13 -0.20 -12.59
CA THR A 74 22.55 -0.33 -12.24
C THR A 74 22.86 -1.55 -11.37
N ARG A 75 21.87 -2.32 -10.89
CA ARG A 75 22.09 -3.36 -9.87
C ARG A 75 21.19 -4.60 -10.02
N LEU A 76 21.75 -5.65 -10.62
CA LEU A 76 21.23 -7.01 -10.48
C LEU A 76 21.68 -7.58 -9.12
N LYS A 77 20.77 -7.65 -8.15
CA LYS A 77 21.03 -8.28 -6.85
C LYS A 77 20.25 -9.56 -6.71
N ASP A 78 20.96 -10.60 -6.29
CA ASP A 78 20.47 -11.98 -6.23
C ASP A 78 19.73 -12.27 -4.91
N TYR A 79 18.92 -11.34 -4.40
CA TYR A 79 18.20 -11.51 -3.14
C TYR A 79 16.85 -10.81 -3.10
N ILE A 80 16.00 -11.27 -2.19
CA ILE A 80 14.66 -10.75 -1.92
C ILE A 80 14.45 -10.61 -0.41
N TYR A 81 13.37 -9.92 -0.02
CA TYR A 81 12.90 -9.89 1.34
C TYR A 81 11.67 -10.76 1.52
N ILE A 82 11.72 -11.69 2.47
CA ILE A 82 10.56 -12.52 2.86
C ILE A 82 10.21 -12.20 4.30
N ASN A 83 9.01 -11.67 4.53
CA ASN A 83 8.57 -11.17 5.84
C ASN A 83 9.64 -10.29 6.49
N TYR A 84 10.16 -9.34 5.71
CA TYR A 84 11.18 -8.35 6.11
C TYR A 84 12.60 -8.91 6.28
N ARG A 85 12.86 -10.15 5.84
CA ARG A 85 14.18 -10.79 5.96
C ARG A 85 14.84 -10.95 4.62
N LYS A 86 16.10 -10.52 4.54
CA LYS A 86 16.93 -10.70 3.36
C LYS A 86 17.25 -12.19 3.15
N ILE A 87 16.95 -12.70 1.96
CA ILE A 87 17.19 -14.08 1.55
C ILE A 87 17.80 -14.05 0.15
N ASN A 88 19.01 -14.61 0.02
CA ASN A 88 19.67 -14.77 -1.26
C ASN A 88 18.93 -15.83 -2.11
N ASN A 89 18.94 -15.71 -3.43
CA ASN A 89 18.26 -16.60 -4.38
C ASN A 89 18.61 -18.09 -4.14
N GLN A 90 19.89 -18.38 -3.88
CA GLN A 90 20.36 -19.74 -3.57
C GLN A 90 19.67 -20.33 -2.32
N ASP A 91 19.32 -19.49 -1.34
CA ASP A 91 18.69 -19.89 -0.09
C ASP A 91 17.15 -19.97 -0.17
N VAL A 92 16.52 -19.42 -1.22
CA VAL A 92 15.05 -19.37 -1.31
C VAL A 92 14.42 -20.76 -1.29
N LEU A 93 14.96 -21.70 -2.07
CA LEU A 93 14.45 -23.07 -2.14
C LEU A 93 14.61 -23.81 -0.80
N PRO A 94 15.82 -23.90 -0.19
CA PRO A 94 15.98 -24.47 1.14
C PRO A 94 15.06 -23.83 2.18
N TYR A 95 14.86 -22.52 2.11
CA TYR A 95 13.96 -21.80 3.00
C TYR A 95 12.50 -22.23 2.84
N PHE A 96 12.01 -22.37 1.61
CA PHE A 96 10.64 -22.83 1.37
C PHE A 96 10.45 -24.29 1.76
N ILE A 97 11.43 -25.17 1.50
CA ILE A 97 11.38 -26.56 1.97
C ILE A 97 11.32 -26.61 3.50
N PHE A 98 12.11 -25.79 4.19
CA PHE A 98 12.07 -25.71 5.65
C PHE A 98 10.69 -25.30 6.16
N LEU A 99 10.09 -24.25 5.58
CA LEU A 99 8.76 -23.79 5.97
C LEU A 99 7.68 -24.85 5.70
N ASN A 100 7.73 -25.49 4.53
CA ASN A 100 6.72 -26.46 4.14
C ASN A 100 6.88 -27.77 4.92
N THR A 101 8.06 -28.40 4.86
CA THR A 101 8.27 -29.77 5.35
C THR A 101 8.59 -29.83 6.84
N VAL A 102 9.51 -28.99 7.33
CA VAL A 102 9.97 -29.07 8.72
C VAL A 102 9.02 -28.35 9.66
N VAL A 103 8.61 -27.15 9.26
CA VAL A 103 7.72 -26.31 10.07
C VAL A 103 6.27 -26.73 9.85
N GLY A 104 5.86 -27.12 8.65
CA GLY A 104 4.45 -27.41 8.34
C GLY A 104 3.61 -26.14 8.24
N VAL A 105 4.14 -25.08 7.64
CA VAL A 105 3.43 -23.81 7.46
C VAL A 105 2.30 -23.98 6.45
N LYS A 106 1.07 -23.68 6.88
CA LYS A 106 -0.09 -23.54 5.99
C LYS A 106 -0.18 -22.08 5.56
N VAL A 107 0.35 -21.76 4.38
CA VAL A 107 0.34 -20.38 3.88
C VAL A 107 -1.09 -20.02 3.46
N GLU A 108 -1.61 -18.95 4.07
CA GLU A 108 -2.98 -18.45 3.85
C GLU A 108 -2.99 -17.21 2.95
N LYS A 109 -1.96 -16.37 3.01
CA LYS A 109 -1.86 -15.15 2.21
C LYS A 109 -0.45 -14.94 1.68
N ILE A 110 -0.34 -14.61 0.39
CA ILE A 110 0.90 -14.20 -0.25
C ILE A 110 0.69 -12.83 -0.88
N THR A 111 1.58 -11.89 -0.58
CA THR A 111 1.66 -10.61 -1.25
C THR A 111 3.07 -10.43 -1.79
N THR A 112 3.18 -10.30 -3.11
CA THR A 112 4.45 -9.99 -3.77
C THR A 112 4.57 -8.51 -4.07
N ARG A 113 5.79 -8.03 -4.25
CA ARG A 113 6.01 -6.63 -4.64
C ARG A 113 7.33 -6.45 -5.36
N ARG A 114 7.27 -5.74 -6.50
CA ARG A 114 8.46 -5.34 -7.28
C ARG A 114 9.30 -6.55 -7.72
N LEU A 115 8.73 -7.75 -7.78
CA LEU A 115 9.46 -8.93 -8.23
C LEU A 115 9.77 -8.87 -9.73
N TRP A 116 9.07 -8.00 -10.48
CA TRP A 116 9.40 -7.69 -11.86
C TRP A 116 10.78 -7.04 -12.05
N MET A 117 11.33 -6.44 -10.98
CA MET A 117 12.67 -5.89 -10.93
C MET A 117 13.74 -6.97 -10.66
N LEU A 118 13.38 -8.24 -10.56
CA LEU A 118 14.39 -9.30 -10.44
C LEU A 118 14.92 -9.69 -11.81
N GLU A 119 16.15 -10.23 -11.83
CA GLU A 119 16.71 -10.85 -13.02
C GLU A 119 15.74 -11.91 -13.58
N LYS A 120 15.55 -11.95 -14.91
CA LYS A 120 14.55 -12.80 -15.58
C LYS A 120 14.62 -14.27 -15.14
N LYS A 121 15.82 -14.81 -14.93
CA LYS A 121 16.02 -16.19 -14.46
C LYS A 121 15.54 -16.37 -13.02
N PHE A 122 15.92 -15.45 -12.11
CA PHE A 122 15.47 -15.49 -10.72
C PHE A 122 13.96 -15.27 -10.60
N LYS A 123 13.41 -14.30 -11.34
CA LYS A 123 11.98 -14.04 -11.46
C LYS A 123 11.17 -15.31 -11.78
N ARG A 124 11.55 -16.01 -12.86
CA ARG A 124 10.90 -17.27 -13.29
C ARG A 124 11.03 -18.36 -12.24
N ARG A 125 12.25 -18.58 -11.72
CA ARG A 125 12.49 -19.57 -10.66
C ARG A 125 11.65 -19.29 -9.42
N LEU A 126 11.61 -18.04 -8.97
CA LEU A 126 10.85 -17.63 -7.79
C LEU A 126 9.35 -17.87 -7.97
N HIS A 127 8.80 -17.52 -9.13
CA HIS A 127 7.40 -17.82 -9.47
C HIS A 127 7.07 -19.30 -9.31
N ASP A 128 7.88 -20.18 -9.91
CA ASP A 128 7.67 -21.62 -9.85
C ASP A 128 7.85 -22.17 -8.43
N LEU A 129 8.81 -21.64 -7.67
CA LEU A 129 9.01 -22.00 -6.26
C LEU A 129 7.82 -21.59 -5.38
N ILE A 130 7.23 -20.42 -5.60
CA ILE A 130 6.03 -19.99 -4.86
C ILE A 130 4.88 -20.96 -5.10
N HIS A 131 4.61 -21.32 -6.36
CA HIS A 131 3.55 -22.28 -6.68
C HIS A 131 3.85 -23.68 -6.15
N SER A 132 5.05 -24.21 -6.38
CA SER A 132 5.37 -25.61 -6.06
C SER A 132 5.63 -25.85 -4.58
N GLN A 133 6.28 -24.92 -3.88
CA GLN A 133 6.76 -25.12 -2.50
C GLN A 133 5.94 -24.38 -1.43
N LEU A 134 5.46 -23.15 -1.71
CA LEU A 134 4.68 -22.39 -0.71
C LEU A 134 3.19 -22.66 -0.79
N ILE A 135 2.63 -22.64 -2.01
CA ILE A 135 1.21 -22.92 -2.23
C ILE A 135 0.97 -24.43 -2.23
N GLY A 136 1.90 -25.19 -2.83
CA GLY A 136 1.81 -26.64 -2.97
C GLY A 136 0.81 -27.06 -4.05
N THR A 137 0.76 -28.36 -4.32
CA THR A 137 -0.02 -28.96 -5.42
C THR A 137 -1.53 -28.68 -5.33
N ASN A 138 -2.09 -28.61 -4.12
CA ASN A 138 -3.54 -28.46 -3.96
C ASN A 138 -3.99 -27.03 -3.64
N GLY A 139 -3.08 -26.15 -3.18
CA GLY A 139 -3.40 -24.77 -2.80
C GLY A 139 -4.59 -24.66 -1.83
N THR A 140 -4.80 -25.65 -0.96
CA THR A 140 -6.04 -25.76 -0.16
C THR A 140 -6.18 -24.67 0.89
N HIS A 141 -5.07 -24.12 1.36
CA HIS A 141 -5.06 -23.14 2.44
C HIS A 141 -4.97 -21.69 1.92
N ILE A 142 -4.61 -21.48 0.65
CA ILE A 142 -4.41 -20.14 0.11
C ILE A 142 -5.75 -19.42 -0.03
N GLN A 143 -5.87 -18.30 0.68
CA GLN A 143 -7.05 -17.43 0.63
C GLN A 143 -6.75 -16.15 -0.14
N SER A 144 -5.49 -15.74 -0.22
CA SER A 144 -5.09 -14.51 -0.89
C SER A 144 -3.77 -14.66 -1.63
N LEU A 145 -3.77 -14.29 -2.91
CA LEU A 145 -2.57 -14.17 -3.72
C LEU A 145 -2.59 -12.82 -4.43
N ILE A 146 -1.71 -11.92 -4.00
CA ILE A 146 -1.66 -10.54 -4.49
C ILE A 146 -0.34 -10.31 -5.21
N ASN A 147 -0.43 -9.79 -6.44
CA ASN A 147 0.62 -9.23 -7.28
C ASN A 147 1.61 -10.23 -7.91
N LEU A 148 1.38 -11.54 -7.77
CA LEU A 148 2.28 -12.53 -8.37
C LEU A 148 2.27 -12.49 -9.90
N GLU A 149 1.17 -12.06 -10.51
CA GLU A 149 1.07 -11.95 -11.97
C GLU A 149 2.00 -10.87 -12.57
N GLU A 150 2.58 -9.97 -11.75
CA GLU A 150 3.63 -9.03 -12.18
C GLU A 150 4.85 -9.76 -12.79
N ILE A 151 5.00 -11.05 -12.49
CA ILE A 151 6.11 -11.86 -12.97
C ILE A 151 5.79 -12.99 -13.97
N CYS A 152 4.52 -13.22 -14.30
CA CYS A 152 4.14 -14.30 -15.22
C CYS A 152 3.05 -13.94 -16.22
N ASP A 153 2.50 -12.73 -16.15
CA ASP A 153 1.47 -12.22 -17.06
C ASP A 153 0.23 -13.14 -17.18
N GLY A 154 -0.19 -13.73 -16.06
CA GLY A 154 -1.40 -14.55 -15.98
C GLY A 154 -1.25 -15.97 -16.56
N CYS A 155 -0.32 -16.75 -16.03
CA CYS A 155 -0.16 -18.15 -16.44
C CYS A 155 -1.26 -19.07 -15.88
N VAL A 156 -1.39 -20.28 -16.44
CA VAL A 156 -2.37 -21.31 -16.02
C VAL A 156 -2.33 -21.58 -14.50
N LYS A 157 -1.13 -21.63 -13.89
CA LYS A 157 -0.99 -21.83 -12.44
C LYS A 157 -1.62 -20.68 -11.65
N CYS A 158 -1.47 -19.44 -12.11
CA CYS A 158 -2.07 -18.25 -11.50
C CYS A 158 -3.59 -18.25 -11.67
N SER A 159 -4.11 -18.52 -12.87
CA SER A 159 -5.56 -18.66 -13.12
C SER A 159 -6.22 -19.71 -12.21
N ASN A 160 -5.58 -20.88 -12.05
CA ASN A 160 -6.07 -21.94 -11.18
C ASN A 160 -6.12 -21.51 -9.70
N ILE A 161 -5.18 -20.69 -9.25
CA ILE A 161 -5.18 -20.15 -7.89
C ILE A 161 -6.20 -19.01 -7.73
N ALA A 162 -6.42 -18.19 -8.76
CA ALA A 162 -7.47 -17.18 -8.77
C ALA A 162 -8.85 -17.78 -8.48
N GLN A 163 -9.14 -18.97 -9.05
CA GLN A 163 -10.40 -19.69 -8.81
C GLN A 163 -10.54 -20.16 -7.35
N LYS A 164 -9.45 -20.30 -6.60
CA LYS A 164 -9.47 -20.76 -5.19
C LYS A 164 -9.47 -19.60 -4.18
N CYS A 165 -8.79 -18.49 -4.49
CA CYS A 165 -8.60 -17.38 -3.54
C CYS A 165 -9.86 -16.57 -3.25
N LEU A 166 -10.03 -16.08 -2.02
CA LEU A 166 -11.05 -15.07 -1.68
C LEU A 166 -10.61 -13.66 -2.09
N GLU A 167 -9.31 -13.41 -2.15
CA GLU A 167 -8.70 -12.14 -2.56
C GLU A 167 -7.61 -12.40 -3.61
N TYR A 168 -7.69 -11.76 -4.78
CA TYR A 168 -6.79 -12.03 -5.90
C TYR A 168 -6.45 -10.79 -6.73
N GLY A 169 -5.27 -10.80 -7.35
CA GLY A 169 -4.87 -9.89 -8.43
C GLY A 169 -3.64 -9.04 -8.08
N PRO A 170 -3.25 -8.04 -8.88
CA PRO A 170 -4.03 -7.52 -10.00
C PRO A 170 -4.25 -8.54 -11.11
N LEU A 171 -5.46 -8.57 -11.66
CA LEU A 171 -5.82 -9.43 -12.78
C LEU A 171 -5.08 -8.97 -14.04
N ARG A 172 -4.42 -9.89 -14.72
CA ARG A 172 -4.01 -9.74 -16.11
C ARG A 172 -5.17 -10.07 -17.04
N PHE A 173 -5.12 -9.52 -18.24
CA PHE A 173 -6.15 -9.73 -19.25
C PHE A 173 -6.27 -11.22 -19.62
N SER A 174 -5.14 -11.92 -19.73
CA SER A 174 -5.06 -13.38 -19.90
C SER A 174 -5.81 -14.14 -18.82
N THR A 175 -5.59 -13.79 -17.54
CA THR A 175 -6.31 -14.41 -16.42
C THR A 175 -7.80 -14.09 -16.48
N LEU A 176 -8.19 -12.85 -16.75
CA LEU A 176 -9.59 -12.44 -16.89
C LEU A 176 -10.32 -13.26 -17.96
N GLN A 177 -9.70 -13.48 -19.12
CA GLN A 177 -10.27 -14.30 -20.19
C GLN A 177 -10.53 -15.76 -19.79
N THR A 178 -9.78 -16.28 -18.81
CA THR A 178 -9.98 -17.65 -18.28
C THR A 178 -11.02 -17.74 -17.17
N MET A 179 -11.55 -16.62 -16.67
CA MET A 179 -12.52 -16.56 -15.57
C MET A 179 -13.96 -16.84 -16.05
N ILE A 180 -14.19 -17.98 -16.67
CA ILE A 180 -15.51 -18.40 -17.18
C ILE A 180 -16.40 -19.09 -16.13
N TYR A 181 -16.01 -19.04 -14.85
CA TYR A 181 -16.74 -19.64 -13.74
C TYR A 181 -17.59 -18.62 -12.98
N SER A 182 -18.48 -19.10 -12.10
CA SER A 182 -19.22 -18.25 -11.18
C SER A 182 -18.51 -18.15 -9.84
N LYS A 183 -18.22 -16.93 -9.39
CA LYS A 183 -17.58 -16.69 -8.10
C LYS A 183 -17.77 -15.26 -7.59
N ASN A 184 -18.04 -15.14 -6.29
CA ASN A 184 -17.92 -13.88 -5.57
C ASN A 184 -16.57 -13.83 -4.82
N TYR A 185 -15.79 -12.79 -5.07
CA TYR A 185 -14.56 -12.49 -4.36
C TYR A 185 -14.81 -11.53 -3.21
N LYS A 186 -14.12 -11.73 -2.09
CA LYS A 186 -14.09 -10.70 -1.03
C LYS A 186 -13.39 -9.44 -1.53
N LYS A 187 -12.37 -9.60 -2.38
CA LYS A 187 -11.66 -8.48 -2.98
C LYS A 187 -10.94 -8.87 -4.26
N LEU A 188 -11.15 -8.12 -5.33
CA LEU A 188 -10.40 -8.25 -6.58
C LEU A 188 -9.48 -7.05 -6.76
N HIS A 189 -8.29 -7.30 -7.27
CA HIS A 189 -7.35 -6.27 -7.65
C HIS A 189 -7.29 -6.17 -9.18
N VAL A 190 -7.25 -4.95 -9.70
CA VAL A 190 -7.11 -4.63 -11.12
C VAL A 190 -6.14 -3.47 -11.28
N THR A 191 -5.55 -3.31 -12.46
CA THR A 191 -4.71 -2.16 -12.80
C THR A 191 -5.42 -1.26 -13.80
N ASP A 192 -4.99 0.00 -13.87
CA ASP A 192 -5.33 0.90 -14.97
C ASP A 192 -4.99 0.31 -16.35
N LYS A 193 -3.85 -0.39 -16.49
CA LYS A 193 -3.48 -1.11 -17.72
C LYS A 193 -4.50 -2.18 -18.11
N LEU A 194 -5.10 -2.90 -17.16
CA LEU A 194 -6.14 -3.87 -17.47
C LEU A 194 -7.33 -3.21 -18.18
N PHE A 195 -7.73 -2.02 -17.73
CA PHE A 195 -8.83 -1.29 -18.36
C PHE A 195 -8.50 -0.93 -19.81
N GLU A 196 -7.27 -0.48 -20.08
CA GLU A 196 -6.80 -0.21 -21.44
C GLU A 196 -6.77 -1.48 -22.31
N ASN A 197 -6.25 -2.58 -21.79
CA ASN A 197 -6.20 -3.86 -22.51
C ASN A 197 -7.61 -4.34 -22.90
N ILE A 198 -8.60 -4.15 -22.03
CA ILE A 198 -10.00 -4.47 -22.34
C ILE A 198 -10.52 -3.55 -23.45
N ALA A 199 -10.28 -2.24 -23.35
CA ALA A 199 -10.71 -1.28 -24.37
C ALA A 199 -10.11 -1.59 -25.75
N GLU A 200 -8.79 -1.83 -25.82
CA GLU A 200 -8.10 -2.20 -27.06
C GLU A 200 -8.62 -3.53 -27.63
N TYR A 201 -8.81 -4.54 -26.77
CA TYR A 201 -9.40 -5.80 -27.21
C TYR A 201 -10.76 -5.59 -27.86
N CYS A 202 -11.66 -4.84 -27.22
CA CYS A 202 -12.99 -4.58 -27.75
C CYS A 202 -12.97 -3.77 -29.06
N ILE A 203 -12.05 -2.80 -29.18
CA ILE A 203 -11.85 -2.03 -30.42
C ILE A 203 -11.35 -2.94 -31.55
N SER A 204 -10.31 -3.74 -31.31
CA SER A 204 -9.74 -4.64 -32.31
C SER A 204 -10.73 -5.68 -32.85
N LYS A 205 -11.82 -5.95 -32.11
CA LYS A 205 -12.88 -6.90 -32.46
C LYS A 205 -14.11 -6.25 -33.11
N SER A 206 -14.11 -4.94 -33.29
CA SER A 206 -15.31 -4.19 -33.64
C SER A 206 -15.06 -3.19 -34.76
N LYS A 207 -16.06 -2.94 -35.60
CA LYS A 207 -15.96 -1.96 -36.70
C LYS A 207 -16.40 -0.56 -36.31
N ASN A 208 -17.23 -0.45 -35.29
CA ASN A 208 -17.86 0.79 -34.82
C ASN A 208 -18.05 0.76 -33.30
N LYS A 209 -18.46 1.91 -32.74
CA LYS A 209 -18.68 2.10 -31.30
C LYS A 209 -19.73 1.15 -30.71
N ASP A 210 -20.82 0.90 -31.43
CA ASP A 210 -21.92 0.05 -30.94
C ASP A 210 -21.50 -1.42 -30.86
N GLU A 211 -20.78 -1.93 -31.88
CA GLU A 211 -20.17 -3.26 -31.84
C GLU A 211 -19.15 -3.36 -30.70
N CYS A 212 -18.34 -2.33 -30.48
CA CYS A 212 -17.36 -2.27 -29.40
C CYS A 212 -18.00 -2.44 -28.03
N PHE A 213 -19.13 -1.76 -27.78
CA PHE A 213 -19.85 -1.90 -26.51
C PHE A 213 -20.56 -3.24 -26.36
N LYS A 214 -21.02 -3.86 -27.45
CA LYS A 214 -21.52 -5.25 -27.41
C LYS A 214 -20.39 -6.23 -27.06
N GLU A 215 -19.20 -6.01 -27.59
CA GLU A 215 -18.03 -6.85 -27.29
C GLU A 215 -17.54 -6.65 -25.86
N LEU A 216 -17.57 -5.41 -25.37
CA LEU A 216 -17.26 -5.07 -23.98
C LEU A 216 -18.21 -5.78 -23.01
N ASP A 217 -19.51 -5.79 -23.33
CA ASP A 217 -20.50 -6.49 -22.55
C ASP A 217 -20.20 -7.99 -22.47
N LYS A 218 -19.80 -8.63 -23.58
CA LYS A 218 -19.41 -10.05 -23.59
C LYS A 218 -18.10 -10.34 -22.86
N THR A 219 -17.13 -9.42 -22.95
CA THR A 219 -15.79 -9.58 -22.37
C THR A 219 -15.84 -9.55 -20.84
N ILE A 220 -16.66 -8.68 -20.27
CA ILE A 220 -16.82 -8.56 -18.82
C ILE A 220 -18.01 -9.42 -18.37
N LEU A 221 -17.70 -10.59 -17.83
CA LEU A 221 -18.72 -11.54 -17.36
C LEU A 221 -19.32 -11.13 -16.01
N SER A 222 -20.65 -11.18 -15.91
CA SER A 222 -21.40 -10.97 -14.66
C SER A 222 -21.40 -12.20 -13.73
N THR A 223 -20.83 -13.33 -14.17
CA THR A 223 -20.63 -14.52 -13.34
C THR A 223 -19.56 -14.29 -12.26
N ILE A 224 -18.68 -13.31 -12.48
CA ILE A 224 -17.70 -12.84 -11.50
C ILE A 224 -18.27 -11.63 -10.76
N SER A 225 -18.14 -11.63 -9.44
CA SER A 225 -18.50 -10.49 -8.59
C SER A 225 -17.46 -10.26 -7.50
N CYS A 226 -17.44 -9.06 -6.91
CA CYS A 226 -16.62 -8.81 -5.73
C CYS A 226 -17.21 -7.77 -4.76
N ASP A 227 -17.04 -7.98 -3.46
CA ASP A 227 -17.47 -7.00 -2.44
C ASP A 227 -16.63 -5.71 -2.49
N LYS A 228 -15.34 -5.84 -2.84
CA LYS A 228 -14.39 -4.73 -2.90
C LYS A 228 -13.51 -4.81 -4.14
N LEU A 229 -13.49 -3.76 -4.94
CA LEU A 229 -12.58 -3.62 -6.07
C LEU A 229 -11.38 -2.75 -5.67
N ALA A 230 -10.18 -3.28 -5.79
CA ALA A 230 -8.93 -2.54 -5.59
C ALA A 230 -8.30 -2.18 -6.93
N ILE A 231 -8.34 -0.89 -7.27
CA ILE A 231 -7.78 -0.36 -8.50
C ILE A 231 -6.38 0.18 -8.21
N TRP A 232 -5.40 -0.30 -8.95
CA TRP A 232 -4.01 0.13 -8.86
C TRP A 232 -3.72 1.06 -10.03
N VAL A 233 -3.38 2.30 -9.71
CA VAL A 233 -3.11 3.35 -10.70
C VAL A 233 -1.61 3.63 -10.70
N ASN A 234 -0.98 3.53 -11.86
CA ASN A 234 0.44 3.80 -12.04
C ASN A 234 0.65 5.25 -12.48
N GLU A 235 1.40 6.00 -11.68
CA GLU A 235 1.63 7.43 -11.85
C GLU A 235 2.67 7.77 -12.93
N SER A 236 3.52 6.81 -13.35
CA SER A 236 4.67 7.08 -14.22
C SER A 236 4.67 6.22 -15.48
N ARG A 237 3.50 6.08 -16.12
CA ARG A 237 3.39 5.37 -17.41
C ARG A 237 3.78 6.28 -18.57
N ILE A 238 4.43 5.73 -19.58
CA ILE A 238 5.09 6.45 -20.69
C ILE A 238 4.44 6.05 -22.03
N PHE A 239 4.25 7.01 -22.95
CA PHE A 239 3.88 6.72 -24.34
C PHE A 239 5.11 6.35 -25.17
N PRO A 240 4.97 5.49 -26.19
CA PRO A 240 6.09 5.13 -27.06
C PRO A 240 6.74 6.31 -27.81
N GLU A 241 6.00 7.42 -28.01
CA GLU A 241 6.38 8.56 -28.85
C GLU A 241 6.56 9.89 -28.09
N ASP A 242 6.37 9.91 -26.77
CA ASP A 242 6.53 11.14 -25.99
C ASP A 242 8.02 11.53 -25.88
N GLY A 243 8.35 12.75 -26.32
CA GLY A 243 9.62 13.41 -25.99
C GLY A 243 9.67 13.85 -24.52
N GLU A 244 10.87 14.23 -24.05
CA GLU A 244 11.10 14.73 -22.68
C GLU A 244 10.08 15.84 -22.32
N GLY A 245 9.34 15.66 -21.22
CA GLY A 245 8.44 16.69 -20.65
C GLY A 245 6.98 16.31 -20.40
N LEU A 246 6.48 15.17 -20.88
CA LEU A 246 5.12 14.65 -20.58
C LEU A 246 5.07 13.68 -19.38
N GLU A 247 6.12 13.70 -18.56
CA GLU A 247 6.54 12.60 -17.67
C GLU A 247 5.77 12.45 -16.35
N TYR A 248 4.77 13.29 -16.04
CA TYR A 248 4.34 13.45 -14.64
C TYR A 248 2.85 13.31 -14.33
N ASP A 249 2.02 12.93 -15.32
CA ASP A 249 0.61 12.60 -15.11
C ASP A 249 0.36 11.09 -15.15
N HIS A 250 -0.47 10.59 -14.23
CA HIS A 250 -1.04 9.27 -14.44
C HIS A 250 -1.95 9.31 -15.68
N ARG A 251 -2.11 8.17 -16.35
CA ARG A 251 -2.67 8.16 -17.71
C ARG A 251 -4.19 7.96 -17.70
N HIS A 252 -4.84 8.36 -18.80
CA HIS A 252 -6.30 8.25 -18.94
C HIS A 252 -6.74 6.79 -18.85
N MET A 253 -7.89 6.57 -18.22
CA MET A 253 -8.57 5.29 -18.17
C MET A 253 -9.87 5.35 -18.99
N PRO A 254 -10.29 4.25 -19.64
CA PRO A 254 -11.56 4.20 -20.36
C PRO A 254 -12.74 4.07 -19.40
N ARG A 255 -13.56 5.13 -19.31
CA ARG A 255 -14.64 5.25 -18.31
C ARG A 255 -15.67 4.13 -18.39
N GLU A 256 -16.13 3.79 -19.59
CA GLU A 256 -17.20 2.82 -19.78
C GLU A 256 -16.75 1.40 -19.41
N VAL A 257 -15.47 1.08 -19.56
CA VAL A 257 -14.89 -0.19 -19.07
C VAL A 257 -14.97 -0.25 -17.54
N ILE A 258 -14.59 0.84 -16.85
CA ILE A 258 -14.68 0.93 -15.39
C ILE A 258 -16.14 0.76 -14.94
N ASP A 259 -17.07 1.50 -15.55
CA ASP A 259 -18.48 1.49 -15.17
C ASP A 259 -19.13 0.10 -15.39
N ILE A 260 -18.81 -0.59 -16.49
CA ILE A 260 -19.30 -1.96 -16.74
C ILE A 260 -18.73 -2.95 -15.73
N ILE A 261 -17.44 -2.86 -15.38
CA ILE A 261 -16.84 -3.69 -14.33
C ILE A 261 -17.56 -3.47 -13.00
N LEU A 262 -17.72 -2.21 -12.58
CA LEU A 262 -18.35 -1.86 -11.31
C LEU A 262 -19.79 -2.40 -11.23
N ARG A 263 -20.55 -2.26 -12.32
CA ARG A 263 -21.94 -2.71 -12.41
C ARG A 263 -22.06 -4.24 -12.46
N LYS A 264 -21.34 -4.90 -13.39
CA LYS A 264 -21.46 -6.35 -13.58
C LYS A 264 -20.88 -7.15 -12.43
N TRP A 265 -19.81 -6.65 -11.79
CA TRP A 265 -19.22 -7.32 -10.64
C TRP A 265 -19.87 -6.95 -9.31
N ASN A 266 -20.93 -6.13 -9.33
CA ASN A 266 -21.72 -5.73 -8.16
C ASN A 266 -20.86 -5.16 -7.01
N VAL A 267 -19.97 -4.22 -7.34
CA VAL A 267 -18.96 -3.70 -6.41
C VAL A 267 -19.61 -2.80 -5.36
N LYS A 268 -19.35 -3.07 -4.06
CA LYS A 268 -19.92 -2.28 -2.95
C LYS A 268 -18.97 -1.21 -2.40
N SER A 269 -17.67 -1.44 -2.50
CA SER A 269 -16.63 -0.56 -1.98
C SER A 269 -15.39 -0.58 -2.85
N ILE A 270 -14.63 0.51 -2.82
CA ILE A 270 -13.47 0.69 -3.71
C ILE A 270 -12.21 0.93 -2.88
N LYS A 271 -11.08 0.42 -3.37
CA LYS A 271 -9.75 0.81 -2.89
C LYS A 271 -8.92 1.34 -4.05
N LEU A 272 -8.57 2.62 -4.02
CA LEU A 272 -7.60 3.21 -4.93
C LEU A 272 -6.21 3.08 -4.32
N SER A 273 -5.29 2.48 -5.07
CA SER A 273 -3.88 2.37 -4.67
C SER A 273 -3.04 3.09 -5.71
N MET A 274 -2.57 4.29 -5.36
CA MET A 274 -1.69 5.09 -6.22
C MET A 274 -0.26 4.58 -6.06
N LEU A 275 0.37 4.22 -7.18
CA LEU A 275 1.69 3.61 -7.23
C LEU A 275 2.59 4.46 -8.13
N HIS A 276 3.77 4.82 -7.65
CA HIS A 276 4.72 5.58 -8.46
C HIS A 276 5.08 4.83 -9.75
N ILE A 277 5.36 3.52 -9.66
CA ILE A 277 5.75 2.72 -10.82
C ILE A 277 5.29 1.27 -10.67
N THR A 278 4.98 0.62 -11.80
CA THR A 278 4.72 -0.82 -11.91
C THR A 278 5.51 -1.44 -13.07
N ASN A 279 5.34 -2.74 -13.34
CA ASN A 279 5.91 -3.40 -14.51
C ASN A 279 5.16 -3.08 -15.83
N GLU A 280 4.04 -2.36 -15.74
CA GLU A 280 3.17 -1.99 -16.87
C GLU A 280 3.44 -0.54 -17.26
N GLN A 281 4.71 -0.21 -17.51
CA GLN A 281 5.13 1.18 -17.76
C GLN A 281 4.61 1.73 -19.09
N MET A 282 4.48 0.88 -20.11
CA MET A 282 4.09 1.32 -21.44
C MET A 282 2.58 1.50 -21.58
N CYS A 283 2.19 2.67 -22.08
CA CYS A 283 0.83 2.98 -22.45
C CYS A 283 0.38 2.27 -23.71
N SER A 284 -0.88 1.86 -23.67
CA SER A 284 -1.65 1.44 -24.84
C SER A 284 -2.22 2.69 -25.50
N VAL A 285 -1.84 2.95 -26.75
CA VAL A 285 -2.23 4.17 -27.48
C VAL A 285 -3.35 3.93 -28.48
N GLU A 286 -3.62 2.68 -28.83
CA GLU A 286 -4.54 2.36 -29.92
C GLU A 286 -5.96 2.80 -29.57
N TRP A 287 -6.42 2.48 -28.36
CA TRP A 287 -7.77 2.88 -27.93
C TRP A 287 -7.96 4.39 -27.84
N LEU A 288 -6.89 5.16 -27.66
CA LEU A 288 -6.95 6.62 -27.62
C LEU A 288 -7.20 7.23 -29.00
N GLN A 289 -6.92 6.50 -30.09
CA GLN A 289 -7.18 6.97 -31.46
C GLN A 289 -8.68 6.98 -31.80
N TYR A 290 -9.50 6.30 -31.01
CA TYR A 290 -10.95 6.20 -31.19
C TYR A 290 -11.70 7.01 -30.13
N ASP A 291 -12.85 7.57 -30.50
CA ASP A 291 -13.78 8.28 -29.61
C ASP A 291 -14.83 7.36 -28.97
N TYR A 292 -14.54 6.05 -28.95
CA TYR A 292 -15.46 5.04 -28.44
C TYR A 292 -15.59 5.13 -26.92
N PHE A 293 -14.50 5.43 -26.22
CA PHE A 293 -14.46 5.51 -24.75
C PHE A 293 -14.21 6.93 -24.26
N THR A 294 -14.91 7.32 -23.20
CA THR A 294 -14.65 8.58 -22.50
C THR A 294 -13.36 8.45 -21.70
N ARG A 295 -12.45 9.40 -21.89
CA ARG A 295 -11.16 9.46 -21.20
C ARG A 295 -11.32 10.11 -19.83
N VAL A 296 -10.86 9.45 -18.77
CA VAL A 296 -10.93 10.01 -17.40
C VAL A 296 -9.63 9.80 -16.62
N ARG A 297 -9.26 10.79 -15.81
CA ARG A 297 -8.20 10.69 -14.80
C ARG A 297 -8.66 11.24 -13.45
N LEU A 298 -7.90 10.94 -12.42
CA LEU A 298 -8.14 11.41 -11.05
C LEU A 298 -7.54 12.81 -10.83
N ASN A 299 -6.71 13.32 -11.73
CA ASN A 299 -6.15 14.67 -11.66
C ASN A 299 -6.63 15.60 -12.79
N ASP A 300 -7.62 15.20 -13.59
CA ASP A 300 -8.26 16.10 -14.57
C ASP A 300 -9.03 17.23 -13.84
N PRO A 301 -9.28 18.40 -14.47
CA PRO A 301 -10.16 19.41 -13.90
C PRO A 301 -11.55 18.84 -13.58
N TYR A 302 -11.93 18.85 -12.30
CA TYR A 302 -13.10 18.09 -11.83
C TYR A 302 -14.41 18.54 -12.46
N LEU A 303 -14.53 19.82 -12.86
CA LEU A 303 -15.72 20.38 -13.50
C LEU A 303 -16.12 19.62 -14.77
N GLY A 304 -15.14 19.15 -15.55
CA GLY A 304 -15.36 18.38 -16.77
C GLY A 304 -15.65 16.89 -16.53
N THR A 305 -15.37 16.39 -15.33
CA THR A 305 -15.52 14.96 -15.02
C THR A 305 -16.97 14.63 -14.69
N LYS A 306 -17.61 13.82 -15.53
CA LYS A 306 -19.01 13.39 -15.32
C LYS A 306 -19.14 12.50 -14.08
N GLN A 307 -20.13 12.81 -13.26
CA GLN A 307 -20.47 12.00 -12.09
C GLN A 307 -21.06 10.65 -12.50
N SER A 308 -20.62 9.57 -11.86
CA SER A 308 -21.19 8.22 -11.99
C SER A 308 -22.58 8.15 -11.35
N ASP A 309 -23.41 7.25 -11.86
CA ASP A 309 -24.69 6.87 -11.26
C ASP A 309 -24.53 5.81 -10.16
N LEU A 310 -23.36 5.17 -10.08
CA LEU A 310 -23.05 4.13 -9.09
C LEU A 310 -22.61 4.74 -7.76
N LYS A 311 -23.41 4.56 -6.70
CA LYS A 311 -23.07 4.99 -5.34
C LYS A 311 -22.39 3.87 -4.55
N PHE A 312 -21.29 4.18 -3.89
CA PHE A 312 -20.49 3.26 -3.10
C PHE A 312 -20.53 3.57 -1.61
N ASN A 313 -20.47 2.53 -0.79
CA ASN A 313 -20.49 2.65 0.67
C ASN A 313 -19.25 3.37 1.21
N HIS A 314 -18.11 3.18 0.55
CA HIS A 314 -16.82 3.67 1.00
C HIS A 314 -15.76 3.61 -0.10
N VAL A 315 -14.92 4.64 -0.17
CA VAL A 315 -13.69 4.64 -0.97
C VAL A 315 -12.46 4.73 -0.04
N GLU A 316 -11.62 3.70 -0.08
CA GLU A 316 -10.31 3.69 0.57
C GLU A 316 -9.22 4.15 -0.41
N VAL A 317 -8.37 5.08 -0.01
CA VAL A 317 -7.22 5.53 -0.79
C VAL A 317 -5.93 5.18 -0.06
N SER A 318 -5.04 4.49 -0.75
CA SER A 318 -3.71 4.15 -0.26
C SER A 318 -2.66 4.86 -1.11
N LEU A 319 -1.93 5.80 -0.50
CA LEU A 319 -0.81 6.51 -1.12
C LEU A 319 0.56 6.02 -0.62
N SER A 320 0.58 4.85 0.03
CA SER A 320 1.81 4.27 0.62
C SER A 320 2.99 4.12 -0.35
N TYR A 321 2.72 4.05 -1.66
CA TYR A 321 3.72 3.85 -2.71
C TYR A 321 3.65 4.93 -3.81
N SER A 322 2.88 5.98 -3.58
CA SER A 322 2.74 7.10 -4.51
C SER A 322 3.87 8.09 -4.33
N GLN A 323 4.29 8.67 -5.46
CA GLN A 323 5.20 9.80 -5.53
C GLN A 323 4.44 11.04 -5.97
N GLY A 324 3.74 10.97 -7.11
CA GLY A 324 3.07 12.10 -7.73
C GLY A 324 1.92 12.62 -6.86
N CYS A 325 0.96 11.75 -6.54
CA CYS A 325 -0.22 12.12 -5.76
C CYS A 325 0.16 12.58 -4.34
N VAL A 326 1.09 11.90 -3.64
CA VAL A 326 1.56 12.37 -2.30
C VAL A 326 2.23 13.74 -2.37
N ARG A 327 3.03 14.01 -3.42
CA ARG A 327 3.68 15.32 -3.59
C ARG A 327 2.67 16.40 -3.94
N GLY A 328 1.66 16.11 -4.75
CA GLY A 328 0.65 17.09 -5.15
C GLY A 328 -0.41 17.35 -4.06
N LEU A 329 -0.76 16.33 -3.27
CA LEU A 329 -1.75 16.49 -2.20
C LEU A 329 -1.23 17.44 -1.11
N GLY A 330 -1.91 18.55 -0.91
CA GLY A 330 -1.49 19.55 0.07
C GLY A 330 -0.22 20.30 -0.34
N ASN A 331 0.06 20.44 -1.64
CA ASN A 331 1.01 21.41 -2.20
C ASN A 331 0.32 22.13 -3.36
N LEU A 332 -0.16 23.36 -3.13
CA LEU A 332 -0.56 24.21 -4.24
C LEU A 332 0.69 24.55 -5.07
N PRO A 333 0.58 24.51 -6.41
CA PRO A 333 1.62 25.00 -7.31
C PRO A 333 2.24 26.33 -6.87
N PRO A 334 3.57 26.49 -6.95
CA PRO A 334 4.11 27.76 -7.43
C PRO A 334 3.63 27.97 -8.87
N GLU A 335 3.27 29.19 -9.26
CA GLU A 335 2.83 29.54 -10.63
C GLU A 335 3.82 29.08 -11.72
N THR A 336 5.10 28.90 -11.35
CA THR A 336 6.20 28.59 -12.26
C THR A 336 6.45 27.10 -12.53
N ASN A 337 5.86 26.18 -11.77
CA ASN A 337 6.02 24.72 -11.97
C ASN A 337 4.86 23.97 -11.29
N PRO A 338 3.67 23.90 -11.93
CA PRO A 338 2.54 23.28 -11.30
C PRO A 338 2.74 21.76 -11.14
N PRO A 339 2.64 21.18 -9.92
CA PRO A 339 2.48 19.74 -9.76
C PRO A 339 1.27 19.25 -10.57
N ALA A 340 1.24 17.95 -10.84
CA ALA A 340 0.29 17.20 -11.67
C ALA A 340 -1.20 17.26 -11.25
N ALA A 341 -1.74 18.44 -10.94
CA ALA A 341 -3.15 18.76 -10.69
C ALA A 341 -3.89 17.84 -9.69
N TYR A 342 -3.16 17.26 -8.73
CA TYR A 342 -3.73 16.38 -7.70
C TYR A 342 -4.53 17.12 -6.62
N ASP A 343 -4.66 18.44 -6.71
CA ASP A 343 -5.69 19.21 -6.01
C ASP A 343 -7.11 18.77 -6.43
N ASN A 344 -7.30 18.31 -7.67
CA ASN A 344 -8.58 17.78 -8.18
C ASN A 344 -8.89 16.33 -7.71
N PHE A 345 -7.98 15.71 -6.97
CA PHE A 345 -8.02 14.28 -6.67
C PHE A 345 -9.26 13.83 -5.90
N ILE A 346 -9.62 14.54 -4.83
CA ILE A 346 -10.77 14.19 -3.99
C ILE A 346 -12.11 14.45 -4.73
N PRO A 347 -12.31 15.61 -5.39
CA PRO A 347 -13.45 15.82 -6.28
C PRO A 347 -13.63 14.72 -7.34
N ASN A 348 -12.55 14.35 -8.03
CA ASN A 348 -12.62 13.32 -9.07
C ASN A 348 -12.93 11.93 -8.50
N ILE A 349 -12.46 11.60 -7.30
CA ILE A 349 -12.88 10.39 -6.60
C ILE A 349 -14.39 10.37 -6.42
N ARG A 350 -15.02 11.47 -5.99
CA ARG A 350 -16.48 11.50 -5.80
C ARG A 350 -17.25 11.48 -7.11
N ARG A 351 -16.68 12.04 -8.18
CA ARG A 351 -17.33 12.00 -9.50
C ARG A 351 -17.23 10.61 -10.12
N MET A 352 -16.07 9.96 -10.08
CA MET A 352 -15.90 8.60 -10.60
C MET A 352 -16.55 7.55 -9.70
N PHE A 353 -16.47 7.74 -8.38
CA PHE A 353 -16.93 6.81 -7.36
C PHE A 353 -17.76 7.53 -6.28
N PRO A 354 -18.99 7.98 -6.61
CA PRO A 354 -19.87 8.66 -5.68
C PRO A 354 -19.96 7.97 -4.33
N THR A 355 -19.58 8.70 -3.27
CA THR A 355 -19.57 8.20 -1.91
C THR A 355 -19.70 9.34 -0.91
N ASP A 356 -20.22 9.00 0.26
CA ASP A 356 -20.32 9.90 1.41
C ASP A 356 -19.16 9.66 2.39
N ARG A 357 -18.27 8.68 2.11
CA ARG A 357 -17.17 8.32 2.99
C ARG A 357 -15.89 7.99 2.23
N ILE A 358 -14.85 8.76 2.51
CA ILE A 358 -13.49 8.54 1.98
C ILE A 358 -12.53 8.37 3.15
N SER A 359 -11.65 7.36 3.08
CA SER A 359 -10.52 7.24 4.00
C SER A 359 -9.21 7.15 3.24
N MET A 360 -8.23 7.96 3.59
CA MET A 360 -6.94 8.04 2.91
C MET A 360 -5.79 7.78 3.87
N GLU A 361 -4.84 6.93 3.47
CA GLU A 361 -3.58 6.72 4.19
C GLU A 361 -2.41 7.27 3.34
N LEU A 362 -1.81 8.37 3.78
CA LEU A 362 -0.60 8.93 3.19
C LEU A 362 0.60 8.05 3.53
N SER A 363 1.68 8.21 2.77
CA SER A 363 2.87 7.40 2.95
C SER A 363 3.60 7.70 4.26
N HIS A 364 3.96 6.63 4.98
CA HIS A 364 4.72 6.68 6.24
C HIS A 364 6.21 6.38 6.07
N TRP A 365 6.65 6.06 4.85
CA TRP A 365 8.03 5.63 4.59
C TRP A 365 8.60 6.15 3.26
N TYR A 366 7.77 6.43 2.26
CA TYR A 366 8.15 6.96 0.94
C TYR A 366 7.64 8.40 0.75
N PHE A 367 8.50 9.36 0.39
CA PHE A 367 8.14 10.79 0.30
C PHE A 367 7.40 11.39 1.52
N VAL A 368 7.81 10.99 2.73
CA VAL A 368 7.30 11.57 3.98
C VAL A 368 7.64 13.06 4.03
N PRO A 369 6.65 13.97 4.20
CA PRO A 369 6.92 15.40 4.26
C PRO A 369 7.87 15.80 5.40
N LYS A 370 8.66 16.85 5.13
CA LYS A 370 9.78 17.28 6.01
C LYS A 370 9.80 18.76 6.35
N ILE A 371 9.00 19.60 5.68
CA ILE A 371 9.09 21.06 5.81
C ILE A 371 7.69 21.63 6.00
N ASP A 372 7.57 22.51 7.00
CA ASP A 372 6.43 23.39 7.29
C ASP A 372 5.09 22.69 7.48
N ILE A 373 4.85 22.20 8.70
CA ILE A 373 3.61 21.50 9.06
C ILE A 373 2.37 22.40 8.90
N GLU A 374 2.51 23.68 9.22
CA GLU A 374 1.40 24.63 9.21
C GLU A 374 0.94 24.89 7.78
N LYS A 375 1.89 25.19 6.88
CA LYS A 375 1.61 25.32 5.45
C LYS A 375 1.01 24.03 4.88
N LYS A 376 1.54 22.86 5.28
CA LYS A 376 1.03 21.58 4.81
C LYS A 376 -0.40 21.30 5.26
N MET A 377 -0.72 21.54 6.52
CA MET A 377 -2.09 21.39 7.02
C MET A 377 -3.04 22.38 6.34
N SER A 378 -2.65 23.64 6.21
CA SER A 378 -3.44 24.67 5.51
C SER A 378 -3.76 24.26 4.07
N THR A 379 -2.75 23.78 3.34
CA THR A 379 -2.93 23.37 1.94
C THR A 379 -3.80 22.12 1.81
N ILE A 380 -3.67 21.15 2.72
CA ILE A 380 -4.58 20.00 2.75
C ILE A 380 -6.01 20.50 2.97
N LEU A 381 -6.25 21.40 3.93
CA LEU A 381 -7.57 21.95 4.21
C LEU A 381 -8.17 22.66 2.98
N GLN A 382 -7.36 23.43 2.25
CA GLN A 382 -7.77 24.08 1.01
C GLN A 382 -8.23 23.04 -0.02
N VAL A 383 -7.40 22.04 -0.30
CA VAL A 383 -7.69 20.99 -1.31
C VAL A 383 -8.97 20.22 -0.97
N VAL A 384 -9.17 19.82 0.30
CA VAL A 384 -10.38 19.07 0.69
C VAL A 384 -11.65 19.92 0.63
N SER A 385 -11.52 21.25 0.68
CA SER A 385 -12.64 22.20 0.71
C SER A 385 -12.99 22.78 -0.67
N MET A 386 -12.20 22.50 -1.72
CA MET A 386 -12.32 23.14 -3.04
C MET A 386 -13.71 23.07 -3.70
N GLU A 387 -14.44 21.96 -3.55
CA GLU A 387 -15.76 21.76 -4.20
C GLU A 387 -16.94 21.98 -3.23
N GLN A 388 -16.72 22.54 -2.03
CA GLN A 388 -17.75 22.63 -0.97
C GLN A 388 -18.48 21.28 -0.78
N GLN A 389 -17.71 20.27 -0.40
CA GLN A 389 -18.13 18.86 -0.43
C GLN A 389 -19.36 18.59 0.46
N HIS A 390 -20.55 18.43 -0.12
CA HIS A 390 -21.76 18.09 0.64
C HIS A 390 -21.80 16.61 1.08
N ASN A 391 -22.25 16.35 2.32
CA ASN A 391 -22.49 15.01 2.89
C ASN A 391 -21.27 14.09 2.81
N LEU A 392 -20.07 14.62 3.10
CA LEU A 392 -18.83 13.86 3.01
C LEU A 392 -18.16 13.73 4.38
N SER A 393 -17.85 12.49 4.77
CA SER A 393 -16.91 12.17 5.83
C SER A 393 -15.57 11.77 5.23
N LEU A 394 -14.52 12.55 5.51
CA LEU A 394 -13.17 12.34 5.04
C LEU A 394 -12.21 12.09 6.21
N ASP A 395 -11.55 10.94 6.22
CA ASP A 395 -10.53 10.59 7.20
C ASP A 395 -9.16 10.47 6.53
N ILE A 396 -8.18 11.31 6.89
CA ILE A 396 -6.82 11.26 6.35
C ILE A 396 -5.83 10.91 7.47
N LYS A 397 -5.05 9.84 7.28
CA LYS A 397 -3.87 9.54 8.09
C LYS A 397 -2.63 10.14 7.46
N PHE A 398 -2.02 11.09 8.15
CA PHE A 398 -0.87 11.84 7.68
C PHE A 398 0.36 11.56 8.54
N PHE A 399 1.41 11.00 7.94
CA PHE A 399 2.65 10.67 8.64
C PHE A 399 3.72 11.70 8.32
N VAL A 400 4.42 12.20 9.34
CA VAL A 400 5.43 13.25 9.17
C VAL A 400 6.71 12.94 9.93
N LYS A 401 7.83 13.56 9.50
CA LYS A 401 9.07 13.57 10.27
C LYS A 401 9.09 14.73 11.24
N SER A 402 9.64 14.54 12.43
CA SER A 402 9.78 15.59 13.46
C SER A 402 10.33 16.92 12.95
N GLY A 403 11.27 16.94 12.00
CA GLY A 403 11.80 18.17 11.42
C GLY A 403 10.76 19.09 10.77
N ILE A 404 9.59 18.58 10.36
CA ILE A 404 8.54 19.37 9.71
C ILE A 404 7.94 20.47 10.59
N VAL A 405 8.03 20.29 11.91
CA VAL A 405 7.42 21.20 12.90
C VAL A 405 8.40 22.27 13.37
N LYS A 406 9.63 22.26 12.85
CA LYS A 406 10.70 23.18 13.20
C LYS A 406 10.95 24.14 12.04
N LYS A 407 11.20 25.40 12.36
CA LYS A 407 11.63 26.43 11.40
C LYS A 407 12.84 27.14 11.98
N LEU A 408 13.88 27.36 11.17
CA LEU A 408 15.02 28.17 11.59
C LEU A 408 14.67 29.64 11.38
N ASN A 409 14.74 30.46 12.43
CA ASN A 409 14.64 31.90 12.31
C ASN A 409 15.97 32.44 11.76
N GLU A 410 15.92 33.13 10.62
CA GLU A 410 17.13 33.60 9.94
C GLU A 410 17.85 34.73 10.68
N GLU A 411 17.13 35.54 11.45
CA GLU A 411 17.66 36.67 12.21
C GLU A 411 18.28 36.22 13.53
N THR A 412 17.56 35.39 14.29
CA THR A 412 18.01 34.94 15.61
C THR A 412 18.86 33.68 15.58
N LYS A 413 18.89 32.98 14.43
CA LYS A 413 19.50 31.65 14.23
C LYS A 413 18.99 30.58 15.21
N ARG A 414 17.80 30.78 15.79
CA ARG A 414 17.15 29.83 16.70
C ARG A 414 16.12 28.98 15.98
N GLU A 415 15.94 27.74 16.44
CA GLU A 415 14.83 26.89 16.01
C GLU A 415 13.54 27.33 16.70
N GLU A 416 12.52 27.63 15.91
CA GLU A 416 11.16 27.92 16.36
C GLU A 416 10.26 26.72 16.09
N LEU A 417 9.25 26.51 16.96
CA LEU A 417 8.24 25.47 16.77
C LEU A 417 7.00 26.04 16.09
N LEU A 418 6.62 25.41 14.98
CA LEU A 418 5.46 25.79 14.19
C LEU A 418 4.14 25.43 14.88
N GLY A 419 3.10 26.22 14.57
CA GLY A 419 1.76 26.05 15.10
C GLY A 419 0.91 25.05 14.32
N VAL A 420 -0.37 24.97 14.70
CA VAL A 420 -1.41 24.28 13.95
C VAL A 420 -2.04 25.27 12.98
N ALA A 421 -2.28 24.87 11.73
CA ALA A 421 -2.99 25.72 10.78
C ALA A 421 -4.39 26.12 11.29
N SER A 422 -4.80 27.35 10.98
CA SER A 422 -6.14 27.84 11.31
C SER A 422 -7.25 26.98 10.71
N GLY A 423 -8.39 26.90 11.40
CA GLY A 423 -9.58 26.15 10.95
C GLY A 423 -9.66 24.72 11.51
N TYR A 424 -8.58 24.19 12.07
CA TYR A 424 -8.58 22.89 12.74
C TYR A 424 -8.90 23.00 14.23
N VAL A 425 -9.73 22.08 14.71
CA VAL A 425 -9.98 21.86 16.14
C VAL A 425 -9.26 20.59 16.58
N HIS A 426 -8.32 20.72 17.51
CA HIS A 426 -7.60 19.59 18.10
C HIS A 426 -8.54 18.73 18.96
N GLN A 427 -8.38 17.41 18.89
CA GLN A 427 -9.04 16.43 19.75
C GLN A 427 -8.00 15.78 20.67
N GLU A 428 -8.26 15.79 21.97
CA GLU A 428 -7.31 15.33 23.01
C GLU A 428 -6.93 13.85 22.88
N LYS A 429 -7.81 13.03 22.29
CA LYS A 429 -7.61 11.58 22.19
C LYS A 429 -6.29 11.25 21.48
N ARG A 430 -5.42 10.54 22.21
CA ARG A 430 -4.16 10.01 21.66
C ARG A 430 -4.44 8.81 20.76
N LEU A 431 -3.81 8.80 19.59
CA LEU A 431 -3.86 7.70 18.64
C LEU A 431 -2.51 6.98 18.63
N HIS A 432 -2.53 5.67 18.38
CA HIS A 432 -1.31 4.86 18.27
C HIS A 432 -1.41 3.93 17.08
N CYS A 433 -0.31 3.77 16.35
CA CYS A 433 -0.18 2.66 15.41
C CYS A 433 1.27 2.18 15.31
N PHE A 434 1.43 0.93 14.88
CA PHE A 434 2.72 0.32 14.63
C PHE A 434 2.88 0.12 13.12
N LYS A 435 3.98 0.62 12.56
CA LYS A 435 4.33 0.43 11.15
C LYS A 435 5.79 -0.01 11.05
N LYS A 436 6.03 -1.07 10.29
CA LYS A 436 7.40 -1.46 9.91
C LYS A 436 7.93 -0.48 8.88
N SER A 437 9.06 0.14 9.19
CA SER A 437 9.80 0.98 8.24
C SER A 437 11.30 0.77 8.43
N SER A 438 12.07 0.97 7.37
CA SER A 438 13.53 0.92 7.42
C SER A 438 14.09 2.31 7.14
N PRO A 439 15.21 2.72 7.78
CA PRO A 439 16.08 3.72 7.18
C PRO A 439 16.44 3.21 5.79
N PHE A 440 16.01 3.92 4.77
CA PHE A 440 16.22 3.49 3.39
C PHE A 440 17.59 3.99 2.95
N ASN A 441 18.54 3.08 2.76
CA ASN A 441 19.80 3.39 2.08
C ASN A 441 19.62 3.04 0.60
N ALA A 442 19.48 4.07 -0.25
CA ALA A 442 19.23 3.91 -1.68
C ALA A 442 20.23 2.95 -2.37
N LYS A 443 21.47 2.86 -1.86
CA LYS A 443 22.51 1.98 -2.43
C LYS A 443 22.32 0.50 -2.04
N HIS A 444 21.93 0.18 -0.81
CA HIS A 444 22.00 -1.19 -0.29
C HIS A 444 20.63 -1.81 0.03
N GLY A 445 19.55 -1.04 -0.14
CA GLY A 445 18.24 -1.43 0.36
C GLY A 445 18.22 -1.43 1.90
N PRO A 446 17.11 -1.87 2.50
CA PRO A 446 16.95 -1.87 3.95
C PRO A 446 17.73 -3.03 4.59
N GLU A 447 18.72 -2.73 5.43
CA GLU A 447 19.41 -3.79 6.19
C GLU A 447 18.52 -4.39 7.28
N VAL A 448 17.68 -3.56 7.91
CA VAL A 448 16.77 -3.95 9.00
C VAL A 448 15.45 -3.21 8.87
N PHE A 449 14.34 -3.93 9.01
CA PHE A 449 13.02 -3.32 9.17
C PHE A 449 12.70 -3.17 10.64
N ILE A 450 12.45 -1.94 11.06
CA ILE A 450 12.19 -1.59 12.47
C ILE A 450 10.68 -1.42 12.65
N ASP A 451 10.13 -2.04 13.69
CA ASP A 451 8.79 -1.71 14.18
C ASP A 451 8.82 -0.32 14.80
N ASN A 452 8.20 0.64 14.12
CA ASN A 452 8.10 2.01 14.61
C ASN A 452 6.73 2.22 15.24
N LYS A 453 6.73 2.64 16.50
CA LYS A 453 5.54 3.16 17.16
C LYS A 453 5.34 4.61 16.73
N TRP A 454 4.16 4.87 16.18
CA TRP A 454 3.71 6.20 15.76
C TRP A 454 2.64 6.68 16.73
N ILE A 455 2.84 7.89 17.23
CA ILE A 455 1.90 8.61 18.07
C ILE A 455 1.15 9.57 17.18
N GLY A 456 -0.18 9.55 17.26
CA GLY A 456 -1.05 10.42 16.47
C GLY A 456 -1.93 11.32 17.31
N ARG A 457 -2.28 12.47 16.73
CA ARG A 457 -3.31 13.41 17.22
C ARG A 457 -4.28 13.72 16.09
N ARG A 458 -5.53 14.00 16.47
CA ARG A 458 -6.60 14.30 15.53
C ARG A 458 -6.87 15.80 15.49
N PHE A 459 -6.90 16.33 14.28
CA PHE A 459 -7.27 17.70 13.96
C PHE A 459 -8.52 17.65 13.07
N GLN A 460 -9.60 18.27 13.52
CA GLN A 460 -10.91 18.11 12.91
C GLN A 460 -11.45 19.42 12.36
N VAL A 461 -12.11 19.35 11.20
CA VAL A 461 -12.94 20.43 10.65
C VAL A 461 -14.36 19.89 10.48
N ARG A 462 -15.34 20.64 10.97
CA ARG A 462 -16.77 20.32 10.81
C ARG A 462 -17.47 21.51 10.19
N ASP A 463 -18.17 21.25 9.10
CA ASP A 463 -19.12 22.18 8.51
C ASP A 463 -20.52 21.56 8.61
N THR A 464 -21.30 22.09 9.54
CA THR A 464 -22.66 21.61 9.81
C THR A 464 -23.65 21.99 8.71
N VAL A 465 -23.37 23.05 7.95
CA VAL A 465 -24.22 23.51 6.84
C VAL A 465 -24.13 22.54 5.68
N HIS A 466 -22.90 22.12 5.31
CA HIS A 466 -22.66 21.18 4.21
C HIS A 466 -22.66 19.71 4.65
N GLN A 467 -22.86 19.44 5.95
CA GLN A 467 -22.70 18.10 6.56
C GLN A 467 -21.33 17.47 6.23
N PHE A 468 -20.29 18.30 6.20
CA PHE A 468 -18.92 17.88 5.90
C PHE A 468 -18.14 17.66 7.19
N ASN A 469 -17.52 16.49 7.29
CA ASN A 469 -16.68 16.12 8.43
C ASN A 469 -15.31 15.70 7.91
N PHE A 470 -14.28 16.44 8.30
CA PHE A 470 -12.91 16.13 7.93
C PHE A 470 -12.05 15.87 9.17
N ASN A 471 -11.48 14.67 9.24
CA ASN A 471 -10.54 14.26 10.27
C ASN A 471 -9.14 14.12 9.67
N LEU A 472 -8.19 14.90 10.15
CA LEU A 472 -6.77 14.76 9.85
C LEU A 472 -6.05 14.16 11.07
N ASP A 473 -5.70 12.89 10.98
CA ASP A 473 -4.92 12.18 12.00
C ASP A 473 -3.43 12.31 11.65
N VAL A 474 -2.69 13.16 12.37
CA VAL A 474 -1.27 13.41 12.12
C VAL A 474 -0.40 12.57 13.06
N TYR A 475 0.55 11.83 12.50
CA TYR A 475 1.40 10.87 13.21
C TYR A 475 2.89 11.24 13.16
N ILE A 476 3.55 11.18 14.31
CA ILE A 476 5.01 11.31 14.47
C ILE A 476 5.54 10.05 15.18
N LYS A 477 6.75 9.60 14.82
CA LYS A 477 7.42 8.49 15.52
C LYS A 477 7.67 8.86 16.98
N GLU A 478 7.36 7.95 17.89
CA GLU A 478 7.57 8.14 19.34
C GLU A 478 9.02 8.51 19.67
N LYS A 479 9.99 7.76 19.10
CA LYS A 479 11.42 8.02 19.30
C LYS A 479 11.86 9.41 18.81
N GLU A 480 11.19 9.96 17.80
CA GLU A 480 11.49 11.31 17.29
C GLU A 480 10.90 12.38 18.22
N LEU A 481 9.74 12.13 18.83
CA LEU A 481 9.18 13.01 19.85
C LEU A 481 10.06 13.02 21.11
N GLU A 482 10.50 11.85 21.58
CA GLU A 482 11.31 11.71 22.80
C GLU A 482 12.70 12.34 22.68
N LYS A 483 13.33 12.27 21.49
CA LYS A 483 14.70 12.76 21.27
C LYS A 483 14.78 14.15 20.68
N GLY A 484 13.73 14.60 19.98
CA GLY A 484 13.77 15.79 19.14
C GLY A 484 13.35 17.09 19.82
N PHE A 485 12.74 17.01 21.00
CA PHE A 485 12.12 18.15 21.69
C PHE A 485 12.42 18.12 23.19
N ASP A 486 13.15 19.12 23.68
CA ASP A 486 13.39 19.30 25.10
C ASP A 486 12.26 20.10 25.79
N LYS A 487 12.26 20.08 27.12
CA LYS A 487 11.23 20.76 27.92
C LYS A 487 11.27 22.28 27.80
N GLN A 488 12.45 22.86 27.59
CA GLN A 488 12.63 24.32 27.53
C GLN A 488 12.01 24.87 26.25
N LEU A 489 12.25 24.20 25.12
CA LEU A 489 11.66 24.54 23.82
C LEU A 489 10.13 24.43 23.85
N LEU A 490 9.57 23.41 24.51
CA LEU A 490 8.12 23.26 24.67
C LEU A 490 7.47 24.28 25.63
N GLN A 491 8.27 24.90 26.50
CA GLN A 491 7.84 26.00 27.36
C GLN A 491 7.84 27.34 26.61
N GLU A 492 8.86 27.58 25.78
CA GLU A 492 8.97 28.79 24.93
C GLU A 492 7.84 28.87 23.89
N TYR A 493 7.41 27.73 23.34
CA TYR A 493 6.35 27.66 22.34
C TYR A 493 5.11 26.89 22.85
N PRO A 494 4.31 27.48 23.76
CA PRO A 494 3.21 26.78 24.42
C PRO A 494 2.04 26.41 23.50
N ASN A 495 1.92 27.09 22.36
CA ASN A 495 0.87 26.86 21.35
C ASN A 495 1.40 26.09 20.12
N SER A 496 2.59 25.50 20.21
CA SER A 496 3.18 24.74 19.10
C SER A 496 2.41 23.46 18.80
N PHE A 497 2.44 23.05 17.53
CA PHE A 497 1.86 21.79 17.04
C PHE A 497 2.31 20.58 17.89
N VAL A 498 3.59 20.54 18.24
CA VAL A 498 4.19 19.41 18.96
C VAL A 498 3.68 19.30 20.38
N LYS A 499 3.32 20.41 21.04
CA LYS A 499 2.82 20.39 22.41
C LYS A 499 1.57 19.53 22.58
N HIS A 500 0.73 19.46 21.55
CA HIS A 500 -0.43 18.57 21.54
C HIS A 500 -0.04 17.10 21.73
N PHE A 501 1.18 16.66 21.41
CA PHE A 501 1.64 15.28 21.58
C PHE A 501 2.08 14.95 23.02
N PHE A 502 2.35 15.98 23.83
CA PHE A 502 2.79 15.87 25.23
C PHE A 502 1.71 16.22 26.25
N ALA A 503 0.62 16.85 25.80
CA ALA A 503 -0.58 17.14 26.58
C ALA A 503 -1.39 15.88 26.92
#